data_AF-F2JU94-F1
#
_entry.id   AF-F2JU94-F1
#
_cell.length_a   1.000
_cell.length_b   1.000
_cell.length_c   1.000
_cell.angle_alpha   90.00
_cell.angle_beta   90.00
_cell.angle_gamma   90.00
#
_symmetry.space_group_name_H-M   'P 1'
#
loop_
_entity.id
_entity.type
_entity.pdbx_description
1 polymer ?
#
loop_
_entity_poly.entity_id
_entity_poly.type
_entity_poly.pdbx_seq_one_letter_code
_entity_poly.pdbx_strand_id
1 'polypeptide(L)'
;MRGQFRSEVFDQEKLSSFIKQLHEVGITCDVEWNRGLSRTVKERANGLKLKYDNKTFFKQQGVHGDVIAEHLPPEQRDIFLTKIKNAGLYNEPVFFLSALLSLVFLGILVGLVLPEFLRRSETLAITIVSLMAIMFIGYALLYRAAGPNALENSLILPTLLTIPGLLCCAPSSVLLTPLGRTILKRSLYSQIHNLPSDIENRTQSDSDDSLIAFKNS
;
A
#
# COMPACT_ATOMS: atom_id res chain seq x y z
N MET A 1 7.10 -4.48 -4.10
CA MET A 1 5.70 -4.10 -4.16
C MET A 1 5.39 -3.22 -2.95
N ARG A 2 4.52 -2.22 -3.10
CA ARG A 2 4.10 -1.31 -2.02
C ARG A 2 2.59 -1.40 -1.78
N GLY A 3 2.19 -1.34 -0.51
CA GLY A 3 0.81 -1.47 -0.08
C GLY A 3 0.53 -0.77 1.25
N GLN A 4 -0.76 -0.54 1.55
CA GLN A 4 -1.19 0.07 2.80
C GLN A 4 -2.33 -0.71 3.45
N PHE A 5 -2.46 -0.62 4.77
CA PHE A 5 -3.60 -1.15 5.53
C PHE A 5 -4.03 -0.17 6.63
N ARG A 6 -5.21 -0.43 7.22
CA ARG A 6 -5.70 0.34 8.37
C ARG A 6 -6.23 -0.60 9.45
N SER A 7 -5.53 -0.72 10.55
CA SER A 7 -6.02 -1.46 11.72
C SER A 7 -7.09 -0.66 12.47
N GLU A 8 -7.92 -1.33 13.27
CA GLU A 8 -8.88 -0.65 14.15
C GLU A 8 -8.15 0.11 15.28
N VAL A 9 -7.14 -0.54 15.86
CA VAL A 9 -6.32 0.00 16.96
C VAL A 9 -4.84 -0.33 16.75
N PHE A 10 -3.97 0.37 17.47
CA PHE A 10 -2.55 0.01 17.57
C PHE A 10 -2.36 -1.04 18.66
N ASP A 11 -2.46 -2.32 18.27
CA ASP A 11 -2.35 -3.45 19.18
C ASP A 11 -0.89 -3.94 19.30
N GLN A 12 -0.26 -3.61 20.42
CA GLN A 12 1.14 -3.96 20.68
C GLN A 12 1.36 -5.48 20.84
N GLU A 13 0.37 -6.20 21.38
CA GLU A 13 0.48 -7.65 21.62
C GLU A 13 0.42 -8.38 20.28
N LYS A 14 -0.56 -8.03 19.46
CA LYS A 14 -0.70 -8.55 18.09
C LYS A 14 0.55 -8.27 17.26
N LEU A 15 1.11 -7.06 17.33
CA LEU A 15 2.33 -6.71 16.61
C LEU A 15 3.56 -7.47 17.13
N SER A 16 3.63 -7.73 18.45
CA SER A 16 4.71 -8.54 19.03
C SER A 16 4.61 -10.00 18.61
N SER A 17 3.39 -10.55 18.59
CA SER A 17 3.11 -11.89 18.08
C SER A 17 3.50 -12.01 16.60
N PHE A 18 3.16 -11.00 15.80
CA PHE A 18 3.57 -10.93 14.39
C PHE A 18 5.10 -10.93 14.23
N ILE A 19 5.83 -10.11 14.97
CA ILE A 19 7.31 -10.11 14.96
C ILE A 19 7.87 -11.49 15.32
N LYS A 20 7.31 -12.11 16.36
CA LYS A 20 7.73 -13.45 16.78
C LYS A 20 7.53 -14.48 15.67
N GLN A 21 6.36 -14.46 15.01
CA GLN A 21 6.06 -15.36 13.89
C GLN A 21 7.00 -15.14 12.69
N LEU A 22 7.45 -13.91 12.45
CA LEU A 22 8.45 -13.63 11.41
C LEU A 22 9.82 -14.24 11.77
N HIS A 23 10.24 -14.12 13.02
CA HIS A 23 11.50 -14.73 13.47
C HIS A 23 11.44 -16.25 13.47
N GLU A 24 10.29 -16.85 13.82
CA GLU A 24 10.07 -18.31 13.79
C GLU A 24 10.20 -18.90 12.38
N VAL A 25 9.88 -18.13 11.33
CA VAL A 25 10.05 -18.55 9.93
C VAL A 25 11.36 -18.07 9.29
N GLY A 26 12.32 -17.60 10.10
CA GLY A 26 13.66 -17.23 9.64
C GLY A 26 13.79 -15.82 9.02
N ILE A 27 12.76 -14.98 9.10
CA ILE A 27 12.84 -13.58 8.65
C ILE A 27 13.46 -12.75 9.78
N THR A 28 14.78 -12.59 9.76
CA THR A 28 15.52 -11.73 10.71
C THR A 28 15.28 -10.26 10.39
N CYS A 29 14.73 -9.49 11.33
CA CYS A 29 14.45 -8.08 11.12
C CYS A 29 14.85 -7.20 12.31
N ASP A 30 15.25 -5.96 12.02
CA ASP A 30 15.48 -4.95 13.04
C ASP A 30 14.15 -4.33 13.47
N VAL A 31 13.89 -4.37 14.77
CA VAL A 31 12.65 -3.89 15.37
C VAL A 31 12.85 -2.51 15.98
N GLU A 32 12.11 -1.52 15.50
CA GLU A 32 12.10 -0.16 16.02
C GLU A 32 10.70 0.25 16.48
N TRP A 33 10.53 0.37 17.80
CA TRP A 33 9.35 0.97 18.42
C TRP A 33 9.51 2.49 18.47
N ASN A 34 8.49 3.24 18.04
CA ASN A 34 8.54 4.69 17.90
C ASN A 34 7.30 5.36 18.52
N ARG A 35 7.48 6.59 19.04
CA ARG A 35 6.39 7.50 19.40
C ARG A 35 6.54 8.78 18.57
N GLY A 36 5.72 8.93 17.53
CA GLY A 36 5.93 9.97 16.52
C GLY A 36 7.24 9.76 15.75
N LEU A 37 8.16 10.72 15.82
CA LEU A 37 9.46 10.67 15.14
C LEU A 37 10.58 10.04 15.98
N SER A 38 10.37 9.87 17.29
CA SER A 38 11.40 9.42 18.22
C SER A 38 11.31 7.93 18.50
N ARG A 39 12.47 7.25 18.56
CA ARG A 39 12.58 5.88 19.06
C ARG A 39 12.19 5.83 20.54
N THR A 40 11.46 4.80 20.94
CA THR A 40 11.00 4.65 22.32
C THR A 40 10.90 3.18 22.72
N VAL A 41 10.58 2.93 23.98
CA VAL A 41 10.29 1.60 24.51
C VAL A 41 8.89 1.15 24.09
N LYS A 42 8.69 -0.15 23.94
CA LYS A 42 7.47 -0.77 23.39
C LYS A 42 6.20 -0.22 24.04
N GLU A 43 6.18 -0.09 25.36
CA GLU A 43 5.01 0.26 26.16
C GLU A 43 4.49 1.68 25.86
N ARG A 44 5.37 2.58 25.42
CA ARG A 44 5.04 3.98 25.10
C ARG A 44 4.92 4.22 23.59
N ALA A 45 5.10 3.20 22.78
CA ALA A 45 5.12 3.31 21.33
C ALA A 45 3.70 3.44 20.76
N ASN A 46 3.58 4.29 19.75
CA ASN A 46 2.41 4.34 18.86
C ASN A 46 2.80 4.04 17.41
N GLY A 47 3.98 3.46 17.20
CA GLY A 47 4.46 3.04 15.91
C GLY A 47 5.50 1.93 16.01
N LEU A 48 5.55 1.13 14.96
CA LEU A 48 6.48 0.02 14.75
C LEU A 48 7.09 0.17 13.36
N LYS A 49 8.40 -0.03 13.26
CA LYS A 49 9.11 -0.19 11.99
C LYS A 49 9.91 -1.48 12.04
N LEU A 50 9.82 -2.27 10.99
CA LEU A 50 10.65 -3.46 10.77
C LEU A 50 11.55 -3.21 9.56
N LYS A 51 12.84 -3.46 9.72
CA LYS A 51 13.84 -3.29 8.67
C LYS A 51 14.55 -4.60 8.37
N TYR A 52 14.93 -4.76 7.11
CA TYR A 52 15.79 -5.81 6.61
C TYR A 52 16.88 -5.11 5.80
N ASP A 53 18.16 -5.37 6.12
CA ASP A 53 19.30 -4.72 5.48
C ASP A 53 19.16 -3.18 5.41
N ASN A 54 18.86 -2.56 6.58
CA ASN A 54 18.56 -1.12 6.73
C ASN A 54 17.36 -0.57 5.92
N LYS A 55 16.65 -1.39 5.16
CA LYS A 55 15.47 -0.98 4.38
C LYS A 55 14.19 -1.34 5.13
N THR A 56 13.27 -0.39 5.26
CA THR A 56 11.99 -0.61 5.98
C THR A 56 11.01 -1.37 5.09
N PHE A 57 10.65 -2.60 5.46
CA PHE A 57 9.67 -3.40 4.72
C PHE A 57 8.28 -3.38 5.35
N PHE A 58 8.18 -3.04 6.64
CA PHE A 58 6.92 -2.90 7.35
C PHE A 58 6.97 -1.69 8.28
N LYS A 59 5.90 -0.90 8.29
CA LYS A 59 5.75 0.22 9.21
C LYS A 59 4.28 0.35 9.61
N GLN A 60 4.02 0.52 10.90
CA GLN A 60 2.71 0.92 11.40
C GLN A 60 2.84 2.15 12.28
N GLN A 61 1.99 3.15 12.09
CA GLN A 61 1.88 4.35 12.91
C GLN A 61 0.42 4.56 13.30
N GLY A 62 0.10 4.33 14.57
CA GLY A 62 -1.27 4.27 15.08
C GLY A 62 -2.06 3.21 14.33
N VAL A 63 -3.14 3.64 13.68
CA VAL A 63 -4.02 2.76 12.89
C VAL A 63 -3.54 2.54 11.45
N HIS A 64 -2.51 3.25 10.98
CA HIS A 64 -2.08 3.20 9.58
C HIS A 64 -0.85 2.32 9.39
N GLY A 65 -0.91 1.39 8.45
CA GLY A 65 0.20 0.51 8.11
C GLY A 65 0.66 0.69 6.66
N ASP A 66 1.96 0.65 6.46
CA ASP A 66 2.66 0.65 5.18
C ASP A 66 3.48 -0.64 5.04
N VAL A 67 3.42 -1.26 3.87
CA VAL A 67 4.12 -2.49 3.54
C VAL A 67 4.92 -2.29 2.26
N ILE A 68 6.21 -2.59 2.29
CA ILE A 68 7.14 -2.52 1.17
C ILE A 68 7.85 -3.87 1.04
N ALA A 69 7.12 -4.85 0.53
CA ALA A 69 7.59 -6.24 0.41
C ALA A 69 8.76 -6.39 -0.58
N GLU A 70 8.98 -5.39 -1.45
CA GLU A 70 10.15 -5.25 -2.35
C GLU A 70 11.50 -5.21 -1.61
N HIS A 71 11.50 -4.83 -0.34
CA HIS A 71 12.72 -4.74 0.46
C HIS A 71 13.14 -6.08 1.07
N LEU A 72 12.32 -7.13 0.92
CA LEU A 72 12.65 -8.49 1.33
C LEU A 72 13.11 -9.31 0.11
N PRO A 73 13.96 -10.33 0.32
CA PRO A 73 14.28 -11.31 -0.72
C PRO A 73 13.00 -11.98 -1.27
N PRO A 74 12.95 -12.36 -2.56
CA PRO A 74 11.77 -12.96 -3.18
C PRO A 74 11.24 -14.18 -2.41
N GLU A 75 12.13 -15.03 -1.89
CA GLU A 75 11.79 -16.23 -1.12
C GLU A 75 11.06 -15.90 0.20
N GLN A 76 11.46 -14.83 0.87
CA GLN A 76 10.87 -14.40 2.14
C GLN A 76 9.59 -13.56 1.94
N ARG A 77 9.42 -12.97 0.76
CA ARG A 77 8.31 -12.07 0.44
C ARG A 77 6.96 -12.76 0.60
N ASP A 78 6.81 -13.94 0.03
CA ASP A 78 5.52 -14.63 0.01
C ASP A 78 5.17 -15.20 1.40
N ILE A 79 6.18 -15.65 2.15
CA ILE A 79 6.06 -16.03 3.57
C ILE A 79 5.60 -14.83 4.40
N PHE A 80 6.25 -13.67 4.22
CA PHE A 80 5.88 -12.43 4.92
C PHE A 80 4.44 -12.00 4.63
N LEU A 81 4.03 -12.01 3.36
CA LEU A 81 2.65 -11.67 2.97
C LEU A 81 1.64 -12.66 3.56
N THR A 82 1.99 -13.94 3.66
CA THR A 82 1.18 -14.96 4.33
C THR A 82 1.05 -14.66 5.83
N LYS A 83 2.13 -14.27 6.51
CA LYS A 83 2.06 -13.84 7.92
C LYS A 83 1.23 -12.58 8.10
N ILE A 84 1.26 -11.62 7.17
CA ILE A 84 0.36 -10.46 7.19
C ILE A 84 -1.10 -10.89 7.09
N LYS A 85 -1.41 -11.84 6.20
CA LYS A 85 -2.75 -12.41 6.04
C LYS A 85 -3.23 -13.05 7.35
N ASN A 86 -2.41 -13.90 7.95
CA ASN A 86 -2.76 -14.66 9.14
C ASN A 86 -2.88 -13.75 10.38
N ALA A 87 -2.08 -12.69 10.43
CA ALA A 87 -2.23 -11.64 11.43
C ALA A 87 -3.43 -10.72 11.16
N GLY A 88 -4.14 -10.82 10.03
CA GLY A 88 -5.22 -9.89 9.69
C GLY A 88 -4.75 -8.44 9.59
N LEU A 89 -3.51 -8.20 9.13
CA LEU A 89 -2.92 -6.88 8.95
C LEU A 89 -3.16 -6.35 7.52
N TYR A 90 -4.36 -6.57 7.01
CA TYR A 90 -4.81 -6.14 5.69
C TYR A 90 -6.31 -5.84 5.75
N ASN A 91 -6.80 -5.00 4.85
CA ASN A 91 -8.20 -4.58 4.86
C ASN A 91 -8.74 -4.46 3.45
N GLU A 92 -10.03 -4.74 3.30
CA GLU A 92 -10.71 -4.50 2.04
C GLU A 92 -10.74 -2.99 1.73
N PRO A 93 -10.39 -2.59 0.50
CA PRO A 93 -10.47 -1.20 0.08
C PRO A 93 -11.92 -0.73 -0.02
N VAL A 94 -12.31 0.24 0.81
CA VAL A 94 -13.62 0.91 0.71
C VAL A 94 -13.55 2.04 -0.31
N PHE A 95 -14.20 1.87 -1.46
CA PHE A 95 -14.15 2.83 -2.58
C PHE A 95 -15.17 3.96 -2.52
N PHE A 96 -16.27 3.80 -1.78
CA PHE A 96 -17.41 4.72 -1.81
C PHE A 96 -17.02 6.18 -1.55
N LEU A 97 -16.30 6.43 -0.45
CA LEU A 97 -15.87 7.79 -0.10
C LEU A 97 -14.93 8.39 -1.14
N SER A 98 -14.03 7.59 -1.69
CA SER A 98 -13.08 8.02 -2.72
C SER A 98 -13.76 8.37 -4.04
N ALA A 99 -14.77 7.57 -4.44
CA ALA A 99 -15.58 7.85 -5.62
C ALA A 99 -16.42 9.13 -5.42
N LEU A 100 -17.05 9.28 -4.26
CA LEU A 100 -17.84 10.47 -3.92
C LEU A 100 -16.98 11.75 -3.97
N LEU A 101 -15.80 11.74 -3.34
CA LEU A 101 -14.90 12.90 -3.35
C LEU A 101 -14.34 13.21 -4.75
N SER A 102 -14.09 12.18 -5.57
CA SER A 102 -13.68 12.35 -6.97
C SER A 102 -14.79 12.99 -7.80
N LEU A 103 -16.05 12.64 -7.52
CA LEU A 103 -17.21 13.23 -8.18
C LEU A 103 -17.43 14.69 -7.75
N VAL A 104 -17.27 15.00 -6.46
CA VAL A 104 -17.30 16.38 -5.96
C VAL A 104 -16.19 17.23 -6.60
N PHE A 105 -14.97 16.68 -6.69
CA PHE A 105 -13.85 17.33 -7.38
C PHE A 105 -14.17 17.61 -8.86
N LEU A 106 -14.74 16.63 -9.58
CA LEU A 106 -15.17 16.80 -10.96
C LEU A 106 -16.25 17.89 -11.08
N GLY A 107 -17.22 17.89 -10.17
CA GLY A 107 -18.28 18.90 -10.11
C GLY A 107 -17.74 20.31 -9.89
N ILE A 108 -16.75 20.49 -9.00
CA ILE A 108 -16.08 21.78 -8.78
C ILE A 108 -15.36 22.22 -10.05
N LEU A 109 -14.61 21.33 -10.70
CA LEU A 109 -13.86 21.66 -11.90
C LEU A 109 -14.78 22.04 -13.06
N VAL A 110 -15.83 21.26 -13.33
CA VAL A 110 -16.76 21.53 -14.43
C VAL A 110 -17.70 22.70 -14.13
N GLY A 111 -18.15 22.83 -12.89
CA GLY A 111 -19.15 23.83 -12.50
C GLY A 111 -18.58 25.21 -12.18
N LEU A 112 -17.35 25.29 -11.65
CA LEU A 112 -16.76 26.55 -11.21
C LEU A 112 -15.53 26.95 -12.03
N VAL A 113 -14.65 26.00 -12.33
CA VAL A 113 -13.35 26.31 -12.94
C VAL A 113 -13.48 26.43 -14.47
N LEU A 114 -14.02 25.42 -15.13
CA LEU A 114 -14.12 25.37 -16.58
C LEU A 114 -14.88 26.56 -17.20
N PRO A 115 -16.01 27.04 -16.65
CA PRO A 115 -16.74 28.18 -17.21
C PRO A 115 -15.94 29.48 -17.14
N GLU A 116 -15.16 29.69 -16.08
CA GLU A 116 -14.31 30.87 -15.94
C GLU A 116 -13.18 30.86 -16.98
N PHE A 117 -12.59 29.69 -17.26
CA PHE A 117 -11.58 29.58 -18.31
C PHE A 117 -12.16 29.70 -19.71
N LEU A 118 -13.34 29.13 -19.97
CA LEU A 118 -14.06 29.29 -21.24
C LEU A 118 -14.34 30.76 -21.57
N ARG A 119 -14.68 31.57 -20.56
CA ARG A 119 -14.89 33.02 -20.73
C ARG A 119 -13.60 33.77 -21.10
N ARG A 120 -12.43 33.27 -20.71
CA ARG A 120 -11.14 33.91 -20.98
C ARG A 120 -10.52 33.45 -22.29
N SER A 121 -10.53 32.15 -22.56
CA SER A 121 -9.94 31.55 -23.76
C SER A 121 -10.39 30.10 -23.92
N GLU A 122 -10.88 29.77 -25.12
CA GLU A 122 -11.20 28.40 -25.50
C GLU A 122 -9.99 27.46 -25.41
N THR A 123 -8.80 27.94 -25.81
CA THR A 123 -7.56 27.16 -25.75
C THR A 123 -7.19 26.77 -24.31
N LEU A 124 -7.38 27.68 -23.35
CA LEU A 124 -7.14 27.36 -21.94
C LEU A 124 -8.15 26.34 -21.40
N ALA A 125 -9.42 26.46 -21.77
CA ALA A 125 -10.45 25.49 -21.41
C ALA A 125 -10.14 24.09 -21.97
N ILE A 126 -9.76 23.99 -23.24
CA ILE A 126 -9.36 22.72 -23.88
C ILE A 126 -8.14 22.13 -23.17
N THR A 127 -7.16 22.97 -22.78
CA THR A 127 -5.96 22.53 -22.06
C THR A 127 -6.33 21.91 -20.71
N ILE A 128 -7.22 22.55 -19.95
CA ILE A 128 -7.68 22.04 -18.64
C ILE A 128 -8.42 20.72 -18.80
N VAL A 129 -9.36 20.63 -19.75
CA VAL A 129 -10.09 19.38 -20.03
C VAL A 129 -9.13 18.25 -20.43
N SER A 130 -8.12 18.55 -21.24
CA SER A 130 -7.10 17.58 -21.66
C SER A 130 -6.27 17.10 -20.48
N LEU A 131 -5.81 18.03 -19.62
CA LEU A 131 -5.07 17.70 -18.40
C LEU A 131 -5.91 16.87 -17.42
N MET A 132 -7.20 17.17 -17.29
CA MET A 132 -8.13 16.36 -16.50
C MET A 132 -8.25 14.95 -17.07
N ALA A 133 -8.48 14.81 -18.37
CA ALA A 133 -8.57 13.50 -19.03
C ALA A 133 -7.29 12.69 -18.81
N ILE A 134 -6.12 13.31 -19.02
CA ILE A 134 -4.81 12.68 -18.78
C ILE A 134 -4.68 12.23 -17.32
N MET A 135 -5.10 13.06 -16.36
CA MET A 135 -5.06 12.71 -14.94
C MET A 135 -5.96 11.52 -14.61
N PHE A 136 -7.20 11.50 -15.11
CA PHE A 136 -8.12 10.37 -14.91
C PHE A 136 -7.61 9.09 -15.57
N ILE A 137 -7.01 9.19 -16.77
CA ILE A 137 -6.32 8.06 -17.41
C ILE A 137 -5.16 7.58 -16.53
N GLY A 138 -4.36 8.49 -15.99
CA GLY A 138 -3.30 8.18 -15.03
C GLY A 138 -3.81 7.40 -13.82
N TYR A 139 -4.91 7.87 -13.19
CA TYR A 139 -5.54 7.15 -12.08
C TYR A 139 -6.11 5.78 -12.47
N ALA A 140 -6.73 5.67 -13.65
CA ALA A 140 -7.25 4.40 -14.15
C ALA A 140 -6.11 3.39 -14.38
N LEU A 141 -4.99 3.85 -14.93
CA LEU A 141 -3.78 3.03 -15.09
C LEU A 141 -3.17 2.65 -13.74
N LEU A 142 -3.08 3.58 -12.77
CA LEU A 142 -2.64 3.27 -11.40
C LEU A 142 -3.54 2.22 -10.75
N TYR A 143 -4.85 2.34 -10.91
CA TYR A 143 -5.82 1.37 -10.39
C TYR A 143 -5.60 -0.02 -10.99
N ARG A 144 -5.34 -0.11 -12.30
CA ARG A 144 -5.02 -1.36 -12.99
C ARG A 144 -3.66 -1.93 -12.58
N ALA A 145 -2.66 -1.07 -12.43
CA ALA A 145 -1.31 -1.41 -11.97
C ALA A 145 -1.24 -1.73 -10.47
N ALA A 146 -2.31 -1.51 -9.71
CA ALA A 146 -2.45 -2.03 -8.35
C ALA A 146 -3.08 -3.43 -8.29
N GLY A 147 -3.33 -4.06 -9.44
CA GLY A 147 -3.86 -5.42 -9.55
C GLY A 147 -2.78 -6.51 -9.45
N PRO A 148 -3.17 -7.79 -9.52
CA PRO A 148 -2.27 -8.93 -9.30
C PRO A 148 -1.22 -9.13 -10.39
N ASN A 149 -1.42 -8.56 -11.58
CA ASN A 149 -0.52 -8.71 -12.74
C ASN A 149 0.33 -7.46 -13.00
N ALA A 150 0.60 -6.68 -11.96
CA ALA A 150 1.34 -5.43 -12.08
C ALA A 150 2.83 -5.67 -12.34
N LEU A 151 3.34 -5.23 -13.50
CA LEU A 151 4.78 -5.11 -13.74
C LEU A 151 5.35 -3.95 -12.91
N GLU A 152 6.51 -4.15 -12.27
CA GLU A 152 7.19 -3.16 -11.41
C GLU A 152 7.45 -1.82 -12.13
N ASN A 153 7.77 -1.86 -13.43
CA ASN A 153 7.97 -0.65 -14.24
C ASN A 153 6.67 0.05 -14.70
N SER A 154 5.50 -0.53 -14.43
CA SER A 154 4.22 0.02 -14.92
C SER A 154 3.70 1.22 -14.12
N LEU A 155 4.37 1.61 -13.02
CA LEU A 155 3.94 2.72 -12.17
C LEU A 155 4.52 4.08 -12.57
N ILE A 156 5.60 4.13 -13.36
CA ILE A 156 6.26 5.39 -13.76
C ILE A 156 5.35 6.21 -14.68
N LEU A 157 4.85 5.60 -15.75
CA LEU A 157 4.00 6.29 -16.74
C LEU A 157 2.69 6.81 -16.13
N PRO A 158 1.92 6.03 -15.34
CA PRO A 158 0.72 6.54 -14.68
C PRO A 158 1.03 7.70 -13.73
N THR A 159 2.13 7.62 -12.98
CA THR A 159 2.55 8.70 -12.07
C THR A 159 2.87 9.98 -12.85
N LEU A 160 3.61 9.87 -13.96
CA LEU A 160 3.96 10.99 -14.84
C LEU A 160 2.72 11.68 -15.42
N LEU A 161 1.67 10.91 -15.75
CA LEU A 161 0.40 11.44 -16.25
C LEU A 161 -0.44 12.10 -15.15
N THR A 162 -0.33 11.62 -13.90
CA THR A 162 -1.17 12.09 -12.80
C THR A 162 -0.66 13.38 -12.15
N ILE A 163 0.67 13.56 -12.05
CA ILE A 163 1.29 14.71 -11.37
C ILE A 163 0.93 16.08 -12.01
N PRO A 164 1.04 16.28 -13.34
CA PRO A 164 0.73 17.57 -13.95
C PRO A 164 -0.72 17.99 -13.71
N GLY A 165 -1.67 17.06 -13.85
CA GLY A 165 -3.08 17.33 -13.57
C GLY A 165 -3.36 17.68 -12.11
N LEU A 166 -2.69 17.02 -11.17
CA LEU A 166 -2.78 17.33 -9.73
C LEU A 166 -2.23 18.73 -9.40
N LEU A 167 -1.14 19.14 -10.03
CA LEU A 167 -0.52 20.46 -9.83
C LEU A 167 -1.37 21.59 -10.41
N CYS A 168 -1.92 21.39 -11.61
CA CYS A 168 -2.80 22.38 -12.24
C CYS A 168 -4.12 22.57 -11.48
N CYS A 169 -4.54 21.58 -10.69
CA CYS A 169 -5.79 21.61 -9.91
C CYS A 169 -5.55 21.76 -8.39
N ALA A 170 -4.39 22.24 -7.94
CA ALA A 170 -4.20 22.57 -6.52
C ALA A 170 -5.03 23.83 -6.20
N PRO A 171 -5.85 23.86 -5.12
CA PRO A 171 -5.90 22.93 -3.98
C PRO A 171 -6.96 21.81 -4.07
N SER A 172 -7.85 21.82 -5.06
CA SER A 172 -8.96 20.85 -5.15
C SER A 172 -8.48 19.40 -5.31
N SER A 173 -7.25 19.20 -5.80
CA SER A 173 -6.58 17.90 -5.87
C SER A 173 -6.44 17.16 -4.53
N VAL A 174 -6.52 17.86 -3.38
CA VAL A 174 -6.54 17.22 -2.04
C VAL A 174 -7.71 16.23 -1.91
N LEU A 175 -8.84 16.50 -2.59
CA LEU A 175 -10.01 15.63 -2.63
C LEU A 175 -9.72 14.26 -3.26
N LEU A 176 -8.65 14.13 -4.05
CA LEU A 176 -8.22 12.87 -4.69
C LEU A 176 -7.27 12.05 -3.81
N THR A 177 -6.75 12.60 -2.71
CA THR A 177 -5.85 11.88 -1.79
C THR A 177 -6.43 10.53 -1.30
N PRO A 178 -7.73 10.44 -0.93
CA PRO A 178 -8.33 9.18 -0.52
C PRO A 178 -8.34 8.11 -1.62
N LEU A 179 -8.44 8.52 -2.89
CA LEU A 179 -8.37 7.61 -4.03
C LEU A 179 -6.99 6.92 -4.10
N GLY A 180 -5.90 7.70 -4.00
CA GLY A 180 -4.55 7.16 -3.96
C GLY A 180 -4.31 6.17 -2.82
N ARG A 181 -4.79 6.49 -1.61
CA ARG A 181 -4.73 5.56 -0.46
C ARG A 181 -5.52 4.28 -0.71
N THR A 182 -6.67 4.39 -1.37
CA THR A 182 -7.52 3.24 -1.69
C THR A 182 -6.84 2.32 -2.71
N ILE A 183 -6.14 2.89 -3.70
CA ILE A 183 -5.32 2.14 -4.66
C ILE A 183 -4.21 1.36 -3.94
N LEU A 184 -3.50 1.98 -2.99
CA LEU A 184 -2.45 1.30 -2.22
C LEU A 184 -3.01 0.18 -1.32
N LYS A 185 -4.20 0.36 -0.75
CA LYS A 185 -4.89 -0.70 -0.01
C LYS A 185 -5.27 -1.86 -0.91
N ARG A 186 -5.80 -1.55 -2.10
CA ARG A 186 -6.14 -2.56 -3.11
C ARG A 186 -4.92 -3.36 -3.54
N SER A 187 -3.78 -2.70 -3.74
CA SER A 187 -2.51 -3.36 -4.07
C SER A 187 -2.16 -4.45 -3.05
N LEU A 188 -2.18 -4.11 -1.75
CA LEU A 188 -1.90 -5.07 -0.68
C LEU A 188 -2.95 -6.19 -0.62
N TYR A 189 -4.24 -5.81 -0.66
CA TYR A 189 -5.35 -6.76 -0.60
C TYR A 189 -5.30 -7.78 -1.73
N SER A 190 -5.06 -7.29 -2.97
CA SER A 190 -4.94 -8.13 -4.15
C SER A 190 -3.77 -9.11 -4.03
N GLN A 191 -2.61 -8.66 -3.54
CA GLN A 191 -1.46 -9.55 -3.37
C GLN A 191 -1.76 -10.67 -2.38
N ILE A 192 -2.34 -10.32 -1.23
CA ILE A 192 -2.67 -11.28 -0.18
C ILE A 192 -3.74 -12.29 -0.62
N HIS A 193 -4.74 -11.84 -1.39
CA HIS A 193 -5.81 -12.70 -1.86
C HIS A 193 -5.37 -13.66 -2.98
N ASN A 194 -4.38 -13.26 -3.79
CA ASN A 194 -3.84 -14.08 -4.87
C ASN A 194 -2.61 -14.91 -4.47
N LEU A 195 -2.26 -14.96 -3.17
CA LEU A 195 -1.21 -15.87 -2.69
C LEU A 195 -1.64 -17.33 -2.94
N PRO A 196 -0.75 -18.18 -3.51
CA PRO A 196 -1.01 -19.61 -3.65
C PRO A 196 -1.30 -20.23 -2.27
N SER A 197 -2.41 -20.95 -2.15
CA SER A 197 -2.79 -21.69 -0.94
C SER A 197 -1.74 -22.74 -0.53
N ASP A 198 -0.87 -23.14 -1.45
CA ASP A 198 0.06 -24.26 -1.28
C ASP A 198 1.36 -23.91 -0.53
N ILE A 199 1.60 -22.62 -0.24
CA ILE A 199 2.78 -22.18 0.53
C ILE A 199 2.68 -22.67 1.99
N GLU A 200 1.46 -22.77 2.54
CA GLU A 200 1.25 -23.32 3.89
C GLU A 200 1.65 -24.80 3.98
N ASN A 201 1.42 -25.58 2.91
CA ASN A 201 1.77 -27.01 2.88
C ASN A 201 3.27 -27.26 2.65
N ARG A 202 3.96 -26.44 1.85
CA ARG A 202 5.41 -26.60 1.60
C ARG A 202 6.25 -26.30 2.84
N THR A 203 5.88 -25.28 3.61
CA THR A 203 6.61 -24.91 4.83
C THR A 203 6.52 -26.00 5.90
N GLN A 204 5.43 -26.78 5.93
CA GLN A 204 5.28 -27.93 6.83
C GLN A 204 6.04 -29.17 6.35
N SER A 205 6.02 -29.45 5.03
CA SER A 205 6.72 -30.61 4.45
C SER A 205 8.25 -30.52 4.62
N ASP A 206 8.86 -29.36 4.39
CA ASP A 206 10.31 -29.18 4.52
C ASP A 206 10.79 -29.27 5.98
N SER A 207 9.95 -28.86 6.95
CA SER A 207 10.26 -29.03 8.37
C SER A 207 10.21 -30.49 8.81
N ASP A 208 9.28 -31.30 8.29
CA ASP A 208 9.17 -32.72 8.64
C ASP A 208 10.33 -33.54 8.04
N ASP A 209 10.76 -33.25 6.81
CA ASP A 209 11.89 -33.95 6.18
C ASP A 209 13.23 -33.65 6.89
N SER A 210 13.41 -32.43 7.41
CA SER A 210 14.60 -32.07 8.19
C SER A 210 14.67 -32.77 9.56
N LEU A 211 13.52 -33.08 10.17
CA LEU A 211 13.42 -33.84 11.42
C LEU A 211 13.64 -35.34 11.22
N ILE A 212 13.29 -35.89 10.05
CA ILE A 212 13.54 -37.29 9.70
C ILE A 212 15.04 -37.51 9.40
N ALA A 213 15.70 -36.55 8.73
CA ALA A 213 17.13 -36.62 8.47
C ALA A 213 17.98 -36.63 9.76
N PHE A 214 17.59 -35.85 10.77
CA PHE A 214 18.28 -35.79 12.06
C PHE A 214 18.08 -37.02 12.96
N LYS A 215 17.05 -37.83 12.72
CA LYS A 215 16.79 -39.06 13.49
C LYS A 215 17.55 -40.28 12.98
N ASN A 216 18.11 -40.20 11.77
CA ASN A 216 18.79 -41.31 11.09
C ASN A 216 20.32 -41.13 11.02
N SER A 217 20.87 -40.16 11.75
CA SER A 217 22.30 -39.87 11.91
C SER A 217 22.70 -39.95 13.37
#